data_AF-X0W4S1-F1
#
_entry.id   AF-X0W4S1-F1
#
_cell.length_a   1.000
_cell.length_b   1.000
_cell.length_c   1.000
_cell.angle_alpha   90.00
_cell.angle_beta   90.00
_cell.angle_gamma   90.00
#
_symmetry.space_group_name_H-M   'P 1'
#
loop_
_entity.id
_entity.type
_entity.pdbx_description
1 polymer ?
#
loop_
_entity_poly.entity_id
_entity_poly.type
_entity_poly.pdbx_seq_one_letter_code
_entity_poly.pdbx_strand_id
1 'polypeptide(L)'
;MQFSPSVYEHAARVIGKTPWEVSRSSVLLFQGHAEAFRLYRHCPVVVGIDIYNLEAEAYGATVDRPGGNGIPAIIEHPYSTTKELMSLKPFDPETDGRIPMVIEAAKRVASECPGGVAAGEADVRVPLAGPFSIATNLMGFENLLCEILTAPDAVRDALHYLVDGQIRFCKEIVRQGLDIAFFES
;
A
#
# COMPACT_ATOMS: atom_id res chain seq x y z
N MET A 1 8.41 -24.03 -10.11
CA MET A 1 7.84 -22.78 -9.58
C MET A 1 8.97 -22.04 -8.89
N GLN A 2 9.25 -20.80 -9.30
CA GLN A 2 10.26 -19.96 -8.64
C GLN A 2 9.64 -19.38 -7.38
N PHE A 3 10.35 -19.44 -6.26
CA PHE A 3 9.90 -18.85 -4.99
C PHE A 3 10.12 -17.33 -5.04
N SER A 4 9.04 -16.57 -4.82
CA SER A 4 9.01 -15.11 -4.95
C SER A 4 8.39 -14.47 -3.69
N PRO A 5 9.16 -14.33 -2.60
CA PRO A 5 8.63 -13.74 -1.37
C PRO A 5 8.56 -12.21 -1.49
N SER A 6 7.42 -11.64 -1.09
CA SER A 6 7.30 -10.20 -0.85
C SER A 6 7.67 -9.89 0.60
N VAL A 7 8.70 -9.08 0.82
CA VAL A 7 9.21 -8.73 2.14
C VAL A 7 8.64 -7.38 2.56
N TYR A 8 7.58 -7.36 3.37
CA TYR A 8 6.93 -6.14 3.86
C TYR A 8 7.48 -5.69 5.21
N GLU A 9 6.77 -5.93 6.31
CA GLU A 9 7.12 -5.50 7.67
C GLU A 9 8.48 -6.02 8.14
N HIS A 10 8.92 -7.17 7.61
CA HIS A 10 10.23 -7.72 7.89
C HIS A 10 11.37 -6.84 7.34
N ALA A 11 11.13 -5.98 6.34
CA ALA A 11 12.08 -4.97 5.89
C ALA A 11 12.46 -3.99 7.02
N ALA A 12 11.56 -3.74 7.98
CA ALA A 12 11.91 -2.95 9.16
C ALA A 12 12.84 -3.73 10.12
N ARG A 13 12.58 -5.03 10.29
CA ARG A 13 13.36 -5.90 11.17
C ARG A 13 14.82 -6.03 10.74
N VAL A 14 15.10 -6.03 9.43
CA VAL A 14 16.49 -6.17 8.92
C VAL A 14 17.36 -4.96 9.26
N ILE A 15 16.78 -3.78 9.44
CA ILE A 15 17.50 -2.56 9.86
C ILE A 15 17.33 -2.23 11.35
N GLY A 16 16.76 -3.16 12.14
CA GLY A 16 16.58 -2.97 13.58
C GLY A 16 15.56 -1.87 13.95
N LYS A 17 14.56 -1.64 13.10
CA LYS A 17 13.48 -0.66 13.31
C LYS A 17 12.13 -1.35 13.46
N THR A 18 11.17 -0.66 14.06
CA THR A 18 9.78 -1.12 14.12
C THR A 18 9.06 -0.88 12.78
N PRO A 19 8.05 -1.69 12.42
CA PRO A 19 7.23 -1.43 11.23
C PRO A 19 6.65 -0.02 11.19
N TRP A 20 6.22 0.52 12.33
CA TRP A 20 5.73 1.89 12.44
C TRP A 20 6.77 2.95 12.08
N GLU A 21 7.99 2.85 12.60
CA GLU A 21 9.04 3.83 12.27
C GLU A 21 9.32 3.85 10.76
N VAL A 22 9.40 2.67 10.15
CA VAL A 22 9.72 2.52 8.74
C VAL A 22 8.57 2.94 7.84
N SER A 23 7.32 2.68 8.23
CA SER A 23 6.15 3.12 7.44
C SER A 23 5.94 4.63 7.43
N ARG A 24 6.69 5.40 8.25
CA ARG A 24 6.58 6.87 8.36
C ARG A 24 7.78 7.63 7.82
N SER A 25 8.73 6.97 7.17
CA SER A 25 9.93 7.62 6.63
C SER A 25 10.35 6.97 5.32
N SER A 26 10.39 7.74 4.24
CA SER A 26 10.87 7.24 2.95
C SER A 26 12.34 6.79 3.02
N VAL A 27 13.16 7.46 3.82
CA VAL A 27 14.57 7.09 4.05
C VAL A 27 14.66 5.72 4.71
N LEU A 28 13.88 5.47 5.76
CA LEU A 28 13.89 4.17 6.43
C LEU A 28 13.27 3.08 5.55
N LEU A 29 12.22 3.41 4.79
CA LEU A 29 11.57 2.48 3.85
C LEU A 29 12.56 2.03 2.77
N PHE A 30 13.28 2.99 2.17
CA PHE A 30 14.39 2.70 1.27
C PHE A 30 15.44 1.81 1.93
N GLN A 31 15.96 2.18 3.11
CA GLN A 31 17.00 1.42 3.80
C GLN A 31 16.58 -0.02 4.11
N GLY A 32 15.33 -0.21 4.58
CA GLY A 32 14.78 -1.52 4.88
C GLY A 32 14.71 -2.42 3.66
N HIS A 33 14.14 -1.92 2.56
CA HIS A 33 14.01 -2.67 1.30
C HIS A 33 15.34 -2.91 0.61
N ALA A 34 16.23 -1.92 0.60
CA ALA A 34 17.60 -2.02 0.11
C ALA A 34 18.38 -3.13 0.84
N GLU A 35 18.32 -3.16 2.18
CA GLU A 35 19.00 -4.16 2.99
C GLU A 35 18.36 -5.54 2.84
N ALA A 36 17.02 -5.64 2.81
CA ALA A 36 16.32 -6.89 2.56
C ALA A 36 16.66 -7.47 1.18
N PHE A 37 16.77 -6.63 0.15
CA PHE A 37 17.21 -7.06 -1.17
C PHE A 37 18.67 -7.54 -1.16
N ARG A 38 19.57 -6.82 -0.46
CA ARG A 38 20.97 -7.22 -0.29
C ARG A 38 21.11 -8.59 0.39
N LEU A 39 20.30 -8.85 1.42
CA LEU A 39 20.34 -10.09 2.19
C LEU A 39 19.70 -11.27 1.46
N TYR A 40 18.54 -11.06 0.83
CA TYR A 40 17.70 -12.15 0.35
C TYR A 40 17.70 -12.32 -1.17
N ARG A 41 18.07 -11.26 -1.93
CA ARG A 41 17.93 -11.22 -3.39
C ARG A 41 16.52 -11.62 -3.85
N HIS A 42 15.52 -11.22 -3.07
CA HIS A 42 14.12 -11.53 -3.33
C HIS A 42 13.59 -10.75 -4.53
N CYS A 43 12.58 -11.29 -5.18
CA CYS A 43 11.95 -10.69 -6.36
C CYS A 43 10.45 -11.08 -6.40
N PRO A 44 9.54 -10.12 -6.64
CA PRO A 44 9.79 -8.67 -6.75
C PRO A 44 10.09 -8.01 -5.40
N VAL A 45 10.70 -6.82 -5.43
CA VAL A 45 10.83 -5.93 -4.26
C VAL A 45 9.60 -5.05 -4.22
N VAL A 46 8.64 -5.41 -3.36
CA VAL A 46 7.40 -4.61 -3.19
C VAL A 46 7.59 -3.61 -2.07
N VAL A 47 7.69 -2.33 -2.43
CA VAL A 47 8.09 -1.27 -1.50
C VAL A 47 6.90 -0.82 -0.66
N GLY A 48 6.81 -1.36 0.55
CA GLY A 48 5.83 -1.01 1.56
C GLY A 48 6.14 -1.67 2.90
N ILE A 49 5.35 -1.32 3.92
CA ILE A 49 5.32 -2.02 5.23
C ILE A 49 3.93 -2.59 5.46
N ASP A 50 2.92 -1.77 5.19
CA ASP A 50 1.51 -2.11 5.22
C ASP A 50 0.94 -1.99 3.80
N ILE A 51 0.20 -3.01 3.39
CA ILE A 51 -0.27 -3.14 2.01
C ILE A 51 -1.65 -2.53 1.78
N TYR A 52 -2.53 -2.58 2.78
CA TYR A 52 -3.94 -2.19 2.64
C TYR A 52 -4.24 -0.77 3.12
N ASN A 53 -3.24 -0.05 3.65
CA ASN A 53 -3.48 1.22 4.33
C ASN A 53 -3.31 2.44 3.42
N LEU A 54 -2.53 2.38 2.34
CA LEU A 54 -2.10 3.57 1.59
C LEU A 54 -3.28 4.34 0.99
N GLU A 55 -4.18 3.63 0.30
CA GLU A 55 -5.30 4.23 -0.39
C GLU A 55 -6.39 4.66 0.59
N ALA A 56 -6.65 3.87 1.63
CA ALA A 56 -7.58 4.25 2.69
C ALA A 56 -7.08 5.48 3.48
N GLU A 57 -5.78 5.58 3.76
CA GLU A 57 -5.16 6.76 4.37
C GLU A 57 -5.22 7.98 3.44
N ALA A 58 -5.04 7.80 2.14
CA ALA A 58 -5.23 8.86 1.15
C ALA A 58 -6.68 9.36 1.08
N TYR A 59 -7.65 8.49 1.36
CA TYR A 59 -9.06 8.87 1.56
C TYR A 59 -9.37 9.44 2.96
N GLY A 60 -8.38 9.55 3.85
CA GLY A 60 -8.52 10.19 5.16
C GLY A 60 -8.69 9.23 6.36
N ALA A 61 -8.56 7.91 6.16
CA ALA A 61 -8.52 6.97 7.28
C ALA A 61 -7.25 7.18 8.12
N THR A 62 -7.37 7.00 9.45
CA THR A 62 -6.24 7.09 10.36
C THR A 62 -5.61 5.72 10.55
N VAL A 63 -4.30 5.61 10.30
CA VAL A 63 -3.54 4.38 10.53
C VAL A 63 -2.90 4.44 11.92
N ASP A 64 -3.27 3.51 12.78
CA ASP A 64 -2.87 3.45 14.17
C ASP A 64 -1.45 2.96 14.38
N ARG A 65 -0.80 3.48 15.43
CA ARG A 65 0.50 3.02 15.88
C ARG A 65 0.37 1.72 16.66
N PRO A 66 0.90 0.60 16.17
CA PRO A 66 0.87 -0.65 16.91
C PRO A 66 1.88 -0.65 18.06
N GLY A 67 1.64 -1.50 19.05
CA GLY A 67 2.61 -1.79 20.11
C GLY A 67 3.75 -2.68 19.60
N GLY A 68 4.98 -2.41 20.04
CA GLY A 68 6.15 -3.24 19.74
C GLY A 68 6.43 -3.37 18.23
N ASN A 69 6.45 -4.61 17.74
CA ASN A 69 6.67 -4.96 16.33
C ASN A 69 5.37 -5.26 15.57
N GLY A 70 4.22 -4.79 16.06
CA GLY A 70 2.96 -4.96 15.34
C GLY A 70 2.97 -4.23 13.99
N ILE A 71 2.05 -4.62 13.11
CA ILE A 71 1.87 -4.03 11.79
C ILE A 71 0.91 -2.83 11.93
N PRO A 72 1.21 -1.67 11.31
CA PRO A 72 0.27 -0.55 11.29
C PRO A 72 -1.05 -0.96 10.62
N ALA A 73 -2.17 -0.55 11.20
CA ALA A 73 -3.49 -0.90 10.72
C ALA A 73 -4.47 0.22 10.99
N ILE A 74 -5.56 0.27 10.23
CA ILE A 74 -6.70 1.15 10.49
C ILE A 74 -7.63 0.41 11.45
N ILE A 75 -7.84 0.97 12.65
CA ILE A 75 -8.74 0.39 13.66
C ILE A 75 -10.09 1.10 13.66
N GLU A 76 -10.07 2.43 13.47
CA GLU A 76 -11.29 3.24 13.38
C GLU A 76 -11.62 3.57 11.92
N HIS A 77 -12.83 3.20 11.50
CA HIS A 77 -13.29 3.37 10.12
C HIS A 77 -14.04 4.70 9.97
N PRO A 78 -13.61 5.60 9.06
CA PRO A 78 -14.19 6.94 8.93
C PRO A 78 -15.63 6.97 8.36
N TYR A 79 -16.10 5.87 7.76
CA TYR A 79 -17.42 5.76 7.15
C TYR A 79 -18.20 4.57 7.70
N SER A 80 -19.50 4.53 7.44
CA SER A 80 -20.35 3.41 7.88
C SER A 80 -21.21 2.82 6.76
N THR A 81 -21.27 3.47 5.60
CA THR A 81 -22.13 3.05 4.48
C THR A 81 -21.46 3.18 3.11
N THR A 82 -21.87 2.36 2.14
CA THR A 82 -21.43 2.48 0.73
C THR A 82 -21.80 3.82 0.10
N LYS A 83 -22.91 4.43 0.55
CA LYS A 83 -23.33 5.75 0.10
C LYS A 83 -22.30 6.83 0.42
N GLU A 84 -21.66 6.76 1.58
CA GLU A 84 -20.58 7.68 1.95
C GLU A 84 -19.36 7.47 1.07
N LEU A 85 -19.01 6.21 0.77
CA LEU A 85 -17.91 5.88 -0.15
C LEU A 85 -18.13 6.47 -1.55
N MET A 86 -19.36 6.41 -2.05
CA MET A 86 -19.74 7.00 -3.34
C MET A 86 -19.78 8.54 -3.36
N SER A 87 -19.60 9.19 -2.21
CA SER A 87 -19.49 10.65 -2.12
C SER A 87 -18.04 11.15 -2.04
N LEU A 88 -17.07 10.22 -1.93
CA LEU A 88 -15.66 10.55 -1.83
C LEU A 88 -15.16 11.19 -3.12
N LYS A 89 -14.26 12.15 -2.99
CA LYS A 89 -13.46 12.59 -4.12
C LYS A 89 -12.35 11.56 -4.33
N PRO A 90 -12.04 11.14 -5.57
CA PRO A 90 -10.85 10.35 -5.84
C PRO A 90 -9.63 11.06 -5.26
N PHE A 91 -8.77 10.33 -4.54
CA PHE A 91 -7.54 10.88 -3.98
C PHE A 91 -6.55 11.26 -5.09
N ASP A 92 -5.64 12.16 -4.76
CA ASP A 92 -4.50 12.56 -5.58
C ASP A 92 -3.23 11.82 -5.11
N PRO A 93 -2.70 10.87 -5.90
CA PRO A 93 -1.51 10.10 -5.53
C PRO A 93 -0.23 10.96 -5.43
N GLU A 94 -0.24 12.20 -5.94
CA GLU A 94 0.91 13.11 -5.82
C GLU A 94 0.96 13.84 -4.47
N THR A 95 -0.16 13.88 -3.72
CA THR A 95 -0.25 14.67 -2.48
C THR A 95 -0.85 13.95 -1.28
N ASP A 96 -1.71 12.95 -1.49
CA ASP A 96 -2.56 12.44 -0.43
C ASP A 96 -1.92 11.29 0.37
N GLY A 97 -2.14 11.34 1.68
CA GLY A 97 -1.63 10.35 2.63
C GLY A 97 -0.12 10.17 2.53
N ARG A 98 0.31 8.90 2.48
CA ARG A 98 1.73 8.54 2.34
C ARG A 98 2.12 8.03 0.95
N ILE A 99 1.21 8.08 -0.02
CA ILE A 99 1.48 7.58 -1.37
C ILE A 99 2.75 8.24 -1.97
N PRO A 100 2.94 9.58 -1.91
CA PRO A 100 4.14 10.20 -2.49
C PRO A 100 5.44 9.72 -1.84
N MET A 101 5.42 9.50 -0.52
CA MET A 101 6.56 9.00 0.25
C MET A 101 6.94 7.57 -0.16
N VAL A 102 5.96 6.69 -0.39
CA VAL A 102 6.19 5.31 -0.82
C VAL A 102 6.76 5.29 -2.24
N ILE A 103 6.20 6.09 -3.15
CA ILE A 103 6.71 6.24 -4.52
C ILE A 103 8.16 6.73 -4.50
N GLU A 104 8.49 7.74 -3.69
CA GLU A 104 9.85 8.27 -3.59
C GLU A 104 10.84 7.19 -3.10
N ALA A 105 10.47 6.43 -2.07
CA ALA A 105 11.28 5.30 -1.61
C ALA A 105 11.45 4.24 -2.71
N ALA A 106 10.39 3.89 -3.44
CA ALA A 106 10.45 2.90 -4.51
C ALA A 106 11.37 3.34 -5.66
N LYS A 107 11.31 4.61 -6.06
CA LYS A 107 12.23 5.18 -7.05
C LYS A 107 13.69 5.03 -6.61
N ARG A 108 13.97 5.31 -5.34
CA ARG A 108 15.33 5.18 -4.79
C ARG A 108 15.80 3.73 -4.76
N VAL A 109 14.94 2.79 -4.37
CA VAL A 109 15.28 1.35 -4.43
C VAL A 109 15.61 0.95 -5.88
N ALA A 110 14.83 1.42 -6.86
CA ALA A 110 15.06 1.13 -8.27
C ALA A 110 16.37 1.74 -8.80
N SER A 111 16.72 2.96 -8.39
CA SER A 111 17.92 3.67 -8.89
C SER A 111 19.22 3.32 -8.17
N GLU A 112 19.16 3.02 -6.86
CA GLU A 112 20.36 2.85 -6.01
C GLU A 112 20.71 1.38 -5.71
N CYS A 113 20.00 0.41 -6.31
CA CYS A 113 20.11 -1.04 -6.12
C CYS A 113 21.44 -1.51 -5.45
N PRO A 114 21.43 -1.83 -4.14
CA PRO A 114 22.65 -2.23 -3.44
C PRO A 114 23.18 -3.60 -3.90
N GLY A 115 24.51 -3.74 -3.95
CA GLY A 115 25.18 -5.04 -4.03
C GLY A 115 25.66 -5.49 -5.41
N GLY A 116 26.19 -4.57 -6.22
CA GLY A 116 26.91 -4.90 -7.47
C GLY A 116 26.02 -5.38 -8.63
N VAL A 117 24.72 -5.23 -8.47
CA VAL A 117 23.70 -5.46 -9.48
C VAL A 117 23.61 -4.21 -10.34
N ALA A 118 23.57 -4.34 -11.66
CA ALA A 118 23.40 -3.18 -12.53
C ALA A 118 22.10 -2.44 -12.14
N ALA A 119 22.13 -1.11 -12.15
CA ALA A 119 20.91 -0.31 -11.99
C ALA A 119 19.86 -0.80 -13.01
N GLY A 120 18.66 -1.16 -12.54
CA GLY A 120 17.58 -1.70 -13.36
C GLY A 120 17.38 -3.23 -13.35
N GLU A 121 18.15 -4.00 -12.58
CA GLU A 121 17.96 -5.46 -12.45
C GLU A 121 16.95 -5.87 -11.36
N ALA A 122 16.66 -5.02 -10.36
CA ALA A 122 15.63 -5.32 -9.37
C ALA A 122 14.24 -4.98 -9.91
N ASP A 123 13.34 -5.98 -9.94
CA ASP A 123 11.91 -5.78 -10.19
C ASP A 123 11.28 -5.09 -8.98
N VAL A 124 11.24 -3.75 -9.02
CA VAL A 124 10.70 -2.91 -7.95
C VAL A 124 9.26 -2.54 -8.25
N ARG A 125 8.37 -2.80 -7.28
CA ARG A 125 6.95 -2.59 -7.44
C ARG A 125 6.35 -1.81 -6.29
N VAL A 126 5.31 -1.04 -6.57
CA VAL A 126 4.48 -0.38 -5.55
C VAL A 126 3.22 -1.22 -5.33
N PRO A 127 2.84 -1.51 -4.07
CA PRO A 127 1.64 -2.27 -3.77
C PRO A 127 0.39 -1.46 -4.13
N LEU A 128 -0.60 -2.14 -4.70
CA LEU A 128 -1.93 -1.62 -4.98
C LEU A 128 -2.98 -2.54 -4.37
N ALA A 129 -3.84 -2.01 -3.51
CA ALA A 129 -4.94 -2.73 -2.89
C ALA A 129 -6.16 -2.84 -3.81
N GLY A 130 -6.88 -3.94 -3.71
CA GLY A 130 -8.18 -4.09 -4.36
C GLY A 130 -9.26 -3.19 -3.72
N PRO A 131 -10.29 -2.77 -4.49
CA PRO A 131 -11.38 -1.95 -3.97
C PRO A 131 -12.09 -2.54 -2.75
N PHE A 132 -12.16 -3.86 -2.64
CA PHE A 132 -12.80 -4.53 -1.50
C PHE A 132 -12.04 -4.29 -0.19
N SER A 133 -10.71 -4.45 -0.21
CA SER A 133 -9.86 -4.11 0.94
C SER A 133 -9.92 -2.63 1.29
N ILE A 134 -9.96 -1.75 0.29
CA ILE A 134 -10.08 -0.30 0.50
C ILE A 134 -11.41 0.02 1.17
N ALA A 135 -12.53 -0.49 0.64
CA ALA A 135 -13.84 -0.32 1.25
C ALA A 135 -13.87 -0.87 2.69
N THR A 136 -13.29 -2.05 2.92
CA THR A 136 -13.18 -2.65 4.25
C THR A 136 -12.46 -1.75 5.24
N ASN A 137 -11.33 -1.16 4.84
CA ASN A 137 -10.59 -0.22 5.70
C ASN A 137 -11.33 1.11 5.92
N LEU A 138 -12.14 1.54 4.96
CA LEU A 138 -12.87 2.80 5.01
C LEU A 138 -14.17 2.73 5.82
N MET A 139 -14.94 1.65 5.70
CA MET A 139 -16.26 1.53 6.35
C MET A 139 -16.38 0.41 7.38
N GLY A 140 -15.35 -0.44 7.49
CA GLY A 140 -15.34 -1.60 8.36
C GLY A 140 -15.90 -2.87 7.71
N PHE A 141 -15.30 -4.00 8.05
CA PHE A 141 -15.64 -5.30 7.47
C PHE A 141 -17.09 -5.72 7.76
N GLU A 142 -17.56 -5.54 9.00
CA GLU A 142 -18.92 -5.90 9.40
C GLU A 142 -19.98 -5.09 8.66
N ASN A 143 -19.79 -3.78 8.52
CA ASN A 143 -20.69 -2.92 7.76
C ASN A 143 -20.74 -3.31 6.29
N LEU A 144 -19.57 -3.57 5.68
CA LEU A 144 -19.49 -4.00 4.29
C LEU A 144 -20.22 -5.34 4.07
N LEU A 145 -20.03 -6.32 4.95
CA LEU A 145 -20.73 -7.61 4.87
C LEU A 145 -22.25 -7.46 5.05
N CYS A 146 -22.70 -6.61 5.98
CA CYS A 146 -24.12 -6.33 6.16
C CYS A 146 -24.74 -5.71 4.90
N GLU A 147 -24.05 -4.77 4.25
CA GLU A 147 -24.51 -4.17 3.00
C GLU A 147 -24.40 -5.11 1.80
N ILE A 148 -23.46 -6.05 1.77
CA ILE A 148 -23.43 -7.12 0.75
C ILE A 148 -24.69 -7.97 0.85
N LEU A 149 -25.14 -8.28 2.06
CA LEU A 149 -26.35 -9.07 2.29
C LEU A 149 -27.62 -8.29 1.93
N THR A 150 -27.68 -7.00 2.26
CA THR A 150 -28.92 -6.20 2.20
C THR A 150 -29.05 -5.34 0.94
N ALA A 151 -27.94 -4.94 0.34
CA ALA A 151 -27.86 -4.04 -0.81
C ALA A 151 -26.62 -4.34 -1.71
N PRO A 152 -26.50 -5.56 -2.27
CA PRO A 152 -25.32 -5.97 -3.04
C PRO A 152 -25.02 -5.09 -4.25
N ASP A 153 -26.05 -4.54 -4.91
CA ASP A 153 -25.88 -3.61 -6.02
C ASP A 153 -25.20 -2.31 -5.58
N ALA A 154 -25.55 -1.78 -4.40
CA ALA A 154 -24.93 -0.57 -3.86
C ALA A 154 -23.46 -0.81 -3.50
N VAL A 155 -23.13 -1.99 -2.97
CA VAL A 155 -21.74 -2.39 -2.72
C VAL A 155 -20.97 -2.48 -4.03
N ARG A 156 -21.50 -3.17 -5.04
CA ARG A 156 -20.85 -3.25 -6.36
C ARG A 156 -20.56 -1.85 -6.91
N ASP A 157 -21.54 -0.96 -6.85
CA ASP A 157 -21.41 0.40 -7.39
C ASP A 157 -20.38 1.22 -6.58
N ALA A 158 -20.32 1.06 -5.26
CA ALA A 158 -19.29 1.69 -4.43
C ALA A 158 -17.88 1.14 -4.69
N LEU A 159 -17.73 -0.18 -4.89
CA LEU A 159 -16.44 -0.78 -5.26
C LEU A 159 -15.96 -0.25 -6.61
N HIS A 160 -16.86 -0.13 -7.60
CA HIS A 160 -16.55 0.52 -8.88
C HIS A 160 -16.19 2.00 -8.70
N TYR A 161 -16.87 2.71 -7.81
CA TYR A 161 -16.58 4.12 -7.55
C TYR A 161 -15.16 4.34 -7.01
N LEU A 162 -14.64 3.43 -6.18
CA LEU A 162 -13.26 3.48 -5.66
C LEU A 162 -12.19 3.22 -6.75
N VAL A 163 -12.55 2.60 -7.89
CA VAL A 163 -11.60 2.30 -8.98
C VAL A 163 -10.98 3.56 -9.57
N ASP A 164 -11.70 4.70 -9.58
CA ASP A 164 -11.18 5.95 -10.14
C ASP A 164 -9.91 6.44 -9.43
N GLY A 165 -9.85 6.28 -8.10
CA GLY A 165 -8.63 6.56 -7.32
C GLY A 165 -7.51 5.58 -7.65
N GLN A 166 -7.84 4.30 -7.81
CA GLN A 166 -6.86 3.26 -8.17
C GLN A 166 -6.23 3.52 -9.54
N ILE A 167 -7.03 3.87 -10.55
CA ILE A 167 -6.54 4.19 -11.89
C ILE A 167 -5.57 5.37 -11.85
N ARG A 168 -5.86 6.40 -11.03
CA ARG A 168 -4.95 7.55 -10.84
C ARG A 168 -3.63 7.09 -10.22
N PHE A 169 -3.71 6.27 -9.18
CA PHE A 169 -2.51 5.75 -8.52
C PHE A 169 -1.66 4.88 -9.46
N CYS A 170 -2.27 3.96 -10.20
CA CYS A 170 -1.57 3.16 -11.22
C CYS A 170 -0.85 4.04 -12.25
N LYS A 171 -1.55 5.06 -12.77
CA LYS A 171 -0.96 6.00 -13.74
C LYS A 171 0.22 6.75 -13.14
N GLU A 172 0.11 7.14 -11.88
CA GLU A 172 1.19 7.84 -11.17
C GLU A 172 2.42 6.93 -10.97
N ILE A 173 2.22 5.69 -10.52
CA ILE A 173 3.31 4.70 -10.39
C ILE A 173 4.05 4.53 -11.73
N VAL A 174 3.30 4.32 -12.82
CA VAL A 174 3.86 4.15 -14.17
C VAL A 174 4.55 5.42 -14.66
N ARG A 175 3.99 6.61 -14.39
CA ARG A 175 4.60 7.91 -14.74
C ARG A 175 5.98 8.07 -14.09
N GLN A 176 6.17 7.50 -12.90
CA GLN A 176 7.43 7.53 -12.15
C GLN A 176 8.42 6.44 -12.58
N GLY A 177 8.09 5.64 -13.60
CA GLY A 177 8.96 4.58 -14.14
C GLY A 177 9.00 3.32 -13.27
N LEU A 178 7.97 3.10 -12.46
CA LEU A 178 7.83 1.93 -11.57
C LEU A 178 6.75 0.98 -12.09
N ASP A 179 6.73 -0.24 -11.57
CA ASP A 179 5.68 -1.24 -11.85
C ASP A 179 4.80 -1.49 -10.61
N ILE A 180 3.72 -2.24 -10.78
CA ILE A 180 2.66 -2.42 -9.80
C ILE A 180 2.64 -3.87 -9.32
N ALA A 181 2.54 -4.05 -8.01
CA ALA A 181 2.17 -5.31 -7.40
C ALA A 181 0.69 -5.21 -7.00
N PHE A 182 -0.18 -5.81 -7.82
CA PHE A 182 -1.62 -5.77 -7.57
C PHE A 182 -2.04 -6.91 -6.64
N PHE A 183 -2.77 -6.55 -5.58
CA PHE A 183 -3.30 -7.50 -4.61
C PHE A 183 -4.81 -7.56 -4.77
N GLU A 184 -5.27 -8.64 -5.41
CA GLU A 184 -6.69 -8.92 -5.55
C GLU A 184 -7.29 -9.31 -4.19
N SER A 185 -8.45 -8.73 -3.91
CA SER A 185 -9.29 -8.92 -2.71
C SER A 185 -10.74 -8.99 -3.14
#